data_AF-A0A7L8S7C6-F1
#
_entry.id   AF-A0A7L8S7C6-F1
#
_cell.length_a   1.000
_cell.length_b   1.000
_cell.length_c   1.000
_cell.angle_alpha   90.00
_cell.angle_beta   90.00
_cell.angle_gamma   90.00
#
_symmetry.space_group_name_H-M   'P 1'
#
loop_
_entity.id
_entity.type
_entity.pdbx_description
1 polymer ?
#
loop_
_entity_poly.entity_id
_entity_poly.type
_entity_poly.pdbx_seq_one_letter_code
_entity_poly.pdbx_strand_id
1 'polypeptide(L)'
;MASDDTIEGLVTEAKSILVAKGLNRESLAEVQAVIARAAEIPGHWSAARYPDPAPDERQARYLIRTEPEDAFTLYLNVMRPGKLIAPHNHTTWACIAAVEGTEHNTLYERIDGGTGPGAAQLRVLRAVDVEPGSGVALLPDDIHSVEIRGERPIRHLHFYGKALEALTDRLVFDLERGEAKVMTMTVKTKG
;
A
#
# COMPACT_ATOMS: atom_id res chain seq x y z
N MET A 1 20.50 -0.03 -16.44
CA MET A 1 19.88 -0.12 -15.11
C MET A 1 19.46 1.28 -14.74
N ALA A 2 18.18 1.56 -14.50
CA ALA A 2 17.83 2.87 -13.95
C ALA A 2 18.51 3.01 -12.59
N SER A 3 19.18 4.13 -12.38
CA SER A 3 19.91 4.39 -11.15
C SER A 3 18.94 4.67 -10.01
N ASP A 4 19.37 4.42 -8.77
CA ASP A 4 18.62 4.79 -7.57
C ASP A 4 18.25 6.30 -7.57
N ASP A 5 19.02 7.15 -8.27
CA ASP A 5 18.70 8.56 -8.50
C ASP A 5 17.35 8.78 -9.21
N THR A 6 16.93 7.85 -10.08
CA THR A 6 15.63 7.94 -10.76
C THR A 6 14.49 7.81 -9.76
N ILE A 7 14.64 6.90 -8.78
CA ILE A 7 13.65 6.70 -7.72
C ILE A 7 13.64 7.91 -6.79
N GLU A 8 14.81 8.45 -6.42
CA GLU A 8 14.91 9.66 -5.61
C GLU A 8 14.23 10.86 -6.27
N GLY A 9 14.41 11.04 -7.58
CA GLY A 9 13.74 12.09 -8.35
C GLY A 9 12.22 11.95 -8.32
N LEU A 10 11.70 10.73 -8.52
CA LEU A 10 10.25 10.46 -8.48
C LEU A 10 9.66 10.66 -7.07
N VAL A 11 10.35 10.23 -6.02
CA VAL A 11 9.92 10.48 -4.64
C VAL A 11 9.91 11.98 -4.34
N THR A 12 10.93 12.71 -4.80
CA THR A 12 10.98 14.17 -4.65
C THR A 12 9.81 14.85 -5.36
N GLU A 13 9.49 14.44 -6.58
CA GLU A 13 8.34 14.94 -7.34
C GLU A 13 7.00 14.69 -6.61
N ALA A 14 6.79 13.45 -6.15
CA ALA A 14 5.60 13.08 -5.37
C ALA A 14 5.41 13.97 -4.12
N LYS A 15 6.52 14.27 -3.43
CA LYS A 15 6.48 15.18 -2.28
C LYS A 15 6.12 16.60 -2.68
N SER A 16 6.72 17.13 -3.75
CA SER A 16 6.43 18.49 -4.22
C SER A 16 4.95 18.68 -4.57
N ILE A 17 4.29 17.65 -5.09
CA ILE A 17 2.84 17.66 -5.33
C ILE A 17 2.07 17.90 -4.03
N LEU A 18 2.36 17.13 -2.98
CA LEU A 18 1.67 17.25 -1.69
C LEU A 18 2.00 18.56 -0.96
N VAL A 19 3.23 19.07 -1.08
CA VAL A 19 3.61 20.39 -0.54
C VAL A 19 2.85 21.51 -1.25
N ALA A 20 2.72 21.44 -2.57
CA ALA A 20 2.09 22.50 -3.35
C ALA A 20 0.55 22.49 -3.26
N LYS A 21 -0.06 21.30 -3.20
CA LYS A 21 -1.53 21.12 -3.31
C LYS A 21 -2.21 20.70 -2.01
N GLY A 22 -1.43 20.37 -0.97
CA GLY A 22 -1.94 19.75 0.25
C GLY A 22 -2.39 18.30 0.03
N LEU A 23 -2.74 17.61 1.11
CA LEU A 23 -3.28 16.24 1.05
C LEU A 23 -4.78 16.28 0.71
N ASN A 24 -5.12 15.82 -0.49
CA ASN A 24 -6.50 15.64 -0.93
C ASN A 24 -6.56 14.55 -2.01
N ARG A 25 -7.76 14.20 -2.50
CA ARG A 25 -7.92 13.10 -3.48
C ARG A 25 -7.26 13.40 -4.83
N GLU A 26 -7.23 14.65 -5.27
CA GLU A 26 -6.62 15.06 -6.54
C GLU A 26 -5.10 14.98 -6.47
N SER A 27 -4.49 15.58 -5.45
CA SER A 27 -3.04 15.53 -5.27
C SER A 27 -2.55 14.10 -5.05
N LEU A 28 -3.32 13.27 -4.34
CA LEU A 28 -2.96 11.87 -4.11
C LEU A 28 -3.08 11.02 -5.38
N ALA A 29 -4.02 11.33 -6.29
CA ALA A 29 -4.08 10.69 -7.60
C ALA A 29 -2.84 11.02 -8.45
N GLU A 30 -2.36 12.26 -8.39
CA GLU A 30 -1.10 12.65 -9.05
C GLU A 30 0.11 11.93 -8.45
N VAL A 31 0.20 11.86 -7.12
CA VAL A 31 1.24 11.06 -6.43
C VAL A 31 1.20 9.60 -6.87
N GLN A 32 0.01 9.00 -6.94
CA GLN A 32 -0.14 7.61 -7.40
C GLN A 32 0.40 7.43 -8.83
N ALA A 33 0.14 8.38 -9.73
CA ALA A 33 0.69 8.36 -11.08
C ALA A 33 2.23 8.45 -11.11
N VAL A 34 2.84 9.20 -10.17
CA VAL A 34 4.30 9.21 -10.00
C VAL A 34 4.81 7.83 -9.58
N ILE A 35 4.14 7.17 -8.63
CA ILE A 35 4.53 5.83 -8.17
C ILE A 35 4.31 4.77 -9.26
N ALA A 36 3.29 4.92 -10.12
CA ALA A 36 3.10 4.06 -11.28
C ALA A 36 4.30 4.12 -12.24
N ARG A 37 4.81 5.34 -12.54
CA ARG A 37 6.05 5.49 -13.33
C ARG A 37 7.27 4.85 -12.65
N ALA A 38 7.36 4.89 -11.32
CA ALA A 38 8.42 4.20 -10.58
C ALA A 38 8.31 2.67 -10.74
N ALA A 39 7.09 2.13 -10.77
CA ALA A 39 6.85 0.70 -10.94
C ALA A 39 7.26 0.18 -12.33
N GLU A 40 7.17 1.04 -13.35
CA GLU A 40 7.52 0.72 -14.74
C GLU A 40 9.03 0.68 -15.03
N ILE A 41 9.88 1.00 -14.05
CA ILE A 41 11.33 1.03 -14.23
C ILE A 41 11.87 -0.38 -14.58
N PRO A 42 12.35 -0.60 -15.83
CA PRO A 42 12.64 -1.96 -16.31
C PRO A 42 13.74 -2.67 -15.52
N GLY A 43 13.42 -3.88 -15.05
CA GLY A 43 14.35 -4.79 -14.37
C GLY A 43 14.77 -4.36 -12.96
N HIS A 44 14.38 -3.16 -12.49
CA HIS A 44 14.80 -2.65 -11.19
C HIS A 44 14.21 -3.47 -10.04
N TRP A 45 12.95 -3.88 -10.16
CA TRP A 45 12.19 -4.56 -9.11
C TRP A 45 12.27 -6.09 -9.18
N SER A 46 13.27 -6.65 -9.86
CA SER A 46 13.37 -8.08 -10.16
C SER A 46 13.63 -8.96 -8.94
N ALA A 47 13.36 -10.26 -9.08
CA ALA A 47 13.63 -11.27 -8.04
C ALA A 47 15.13 -11.40 -7.67
N ALA A 48 16.04 -11.04 -8.59
CA ALA A 48 17.47 -11.04 -8.31
C ALA A 48 17.87 -9.96 -7.29
N ARG A 49 17.19 -8.81 -7.29
CA ARG A 49 17.43 -7.71 -6.34
C ARG A 49 16.54 -7.81 -5.11
N TYR A 50 15.30 -8.24 -5.29
CA TYR A 50 14.29 -8.39 -4.24
C TYR A 50 13.68 -9.79 -4.29
N PRO A 51 14.29 -10.78 -3.60
CA PRO A 51 13.84 -12.17 -3.65
C PRO A 51 12.38 -12.36 -3.26
N ASP A 52 11.76 -13.42 -3.78
CA ASP A 52 10.43 -13.82 -3.33
C ASP A 52 10.42 -14.18 -1.84
N PRO A 53 9.24 -14.18 -1.17
CA PRO A 53 9.13 -14.62 0.22
C PRO A 53 9.62 -16.07 0.38
N ALA A 54 10.10 -16.42 1.57
CA ALA A 54 10.47 -17.80 1.89
C ALA A 54 9.27 -18.75 1.64
N PRO A 55 9.49 -20.07 1.42
CA PRO A 55 8.40 -21.00 1.09
C PRO A 55 7.24 -21.04 2.10
N ASP A 56 7.51 -20.77 3.37
CA ASP A 56 6.56 -20.71 4.48
C ASP A 56 5.97 -19.29 4.71
N GLU A 57 6.47 -18.28 3.99
CA GLU A 57 6.00 -16.91 4.06
C GLU A 57 5.08 -16.56 2.88
N ARG A 58 4.02 -15.79 3.14
CA ARG A 58 3.12 -15.27 2.08
C ARG A 58 3.54 -13.90 1.54
N GLN A 59 4.44 -13.20 2.22
CA GLN A 59 4.82 -11.83 1.90
C GLN A 59 6.24 -11.51 2.36
N ALA A 60 6.97 -10.78 1.54
CA ALA A 60 8.21 -10.12 1.88
C ALA A 60 8.03 -8.64 1.59
N ARG A 61 8.43 -7.79 2.53
CA ARG A 61 8.40 -6.33 2.39
C ARG A 61 9.83 -5.81 2.43
N TYR A 62 10.23 -5.07 1.41
CA TYR A 62 11.53 -4.43 1.31
C TYR A 62 11.37 -2.93 1.49
N LEU A 63 12.14 -2.34 2.40
CA LEU A 63 12.27 -0.90 2.50
C LEU A 63 13.10 -0.41 1.31
N ILE A 64 12.51 0.46 0.49
CA ILE A 64 13.22 1.04 -0.67
C ILE A 64 13.78 2.40 -0.29
N ARG A 65 12.95 3.22 0.34
CA ARG A 65 13.32 4.56 0.78
C ARG A 65 12.50 4.94 2.00
N THR A 66 13.14 5.61 2.95
CA THR A 66 12.44 6.33 4.00
C THR A 66 13.13 7.66 4.22
N GLU A 67 12.36 8.68 4.52
CA GLU A 67 12.91 9.94 5.00
C GLU A 67 13.04 9.95 6.52
N PRO A 68 13.96 10.76 7.07
CA PRO A 68 13.92 11.14 8.48
C PRO A 68 12.58 11.81 8.82
N GLU A 69 12.16 11.72 10.08
CA GLU A 69 10.95 12.40 10.61
C GLU A 69 9.61 11.89 10.06
N ASP A 70 9.52 10.60 9.73
CA ASP A 70 8.27 9.86 9.49
C ASP A 70 7.36 10.43 8.38
N ALA A 71 7.87 11.19 7.41
CA ALA A 71 7.00 11.88 6.45
C ALA A 71 6.68 11.07 5.18
N PHE A 72 7.56 10.17 4.73
CA PHE A 72 7.41 9.42 3.50
C PHE A 72 8.20 8.10 3.53
N THR A 73 7.55 7.00 3.16
CA THR A 73 8.21 5.69 3.08
C THR A 73 7.72 4.89 1.88
N LEU A 74 8.66 4.46 1.05
CA LEU A 74 8.43 3.60 -0.12
C LEU A 74 8.86 2.17 0.20
N TYR A 75 7.94 1.24 -0.01
CA TYR A 75 8.19 -0.19 0.12
C TYR A 75 7.93 -0.91 -1.21
N LEU A 76 8.66 -2.01 -1.42
CA LEU A 76 8.27 -3.05 -2.37
C LEU A 76 7.68 -4.21 -1.58
N ASN A 77 6.43 -4.57 -1.87
CA ASN A 77 5.80 -5.79 -1.36
C ASN A 77 5.85 -6.87 -2.45
N VAL A 78 6.42 -8.03 -2.10
CA VAL A 78 6.35 -9.24 -2.91
C VAL A 78 5.41 -10.21 -2.21
N MET A 79 4.30 -10.58 -2.85
CA MET A 79 3.21 -11.33 -2.21
C MET A 79 2.83 -12.56 -3.02
N ARG A 80 2.61 -13.68 -2.34
CA ARG A 80 2.20 -14.95 -2.96
C ARG A 80 0.67 -15.03 -3.09
N PRO A 81 0.14 -15.77 -4.08
CA PRO A 81 -1.28 -16.09 -4.15
C PRO A 81 -1.79 -16.68 -2.84
N GLY A 82 -3.07 -16.45 -2.52
CA GLY A 82 -3.69 -16.82 -1.25
C GLY A 82 -3.34 -15.90 -0.09
N LYS A 83 -2.53 -14.85 -0.29
CA LYS A 83 -2.38 -13.78 0.68
C LYS A 83 -3.68 -12.97 0.72
N LEU A 84 -4.26 -12.89 1.92
CA LEU A 84 -5.43 -12.09 2.23
C LEU A 84 -5.05 -11.06 3.29
N ILE A 85 -5.52 -9.83 3.12
CA ILE A 85 -5.46 -8.77 4.12
C ILE A 85 -6.90 -8.30 4.34
N ALA A 86 -7.42 -8.54 5.54
CA ALA A 86 -8.76 -8.12 5.94
C ALA A 86 -8.93 -6.59 5.76
N PRO A 87 -10.18 -6.10 5.64
CA PRO A 87 -10.41 -4.68 5.48
C PRO A 87 -9.70 -3.88 6.57
N HIS A 88 -8.97 -2.83 6.19
CA HIS A 88 -8.19 -2.01 7.12
C HIS A 88 -8.03 -0.58 6.61
N ASN A 89 -7.77 0.35 7.53
CA ASN A 89 -7.33 1.71 7.19
C ASN A 89 -5.81 1.86 7.39
N HIS A 90 -5.33 3.09 7.19
CA HIS A 90 -3.90 3.39 7.15
C HIS A 90 -3.45 4.43 8.16
N THR A 91 -4.32 5.28 8.70
CA THR A 91 -4.00 6.43 9.60
C THR A 91 -2.98 7.43 9.05
N THR A 92 -2.58 7.22 7.80
CA THR A 92 -1.82 8.08 6.90
C THR A 92 -2.29 7.75 5.48
N TRP A 93 -1.95 8.56 4.49
CA TRP A 93 -2.30 8.25 3.10
C TRP A 93 -1.39 7.15 2.53
N ALA A 94 -1.87 6.46 1.49
CA ALA A 94 -1.13 5.45 0.75
C ALA A 94 -1.37 5.55 -0.76
N CYS A 95 -0.32 5.34 -1.56
CA CYS A 95 -0.41 5.12 -2.99
C CYS A 95 0.20 3.77 -3.34
N ILE A 96 -0.53 2.95 -4.09
CA ILE A 96 -0.13 1.60 -4.48
C ILE A 96 -0.06 1.54 -6.00
N ALA A 97 1.00 0.95 -6.54
CA ALA A 97 1.14 0.68 -7.97
C ALA A 97 1.75 -0.70 -8.22
N ALA A 98 1.25 -1.38 -9.24
CA ALA A 98 1.73 -2.71 -9.63
C ALA A 98 3.03 -2.62 -10.45
N VAL A 99 4.01 -3.44 -10.08
CA VAL A 99 5.17 -3.76 -10.91
C VAL A 99 4.87 -5.01 -11.73
N GLU A 100 4.44 -6.09 -11.07
CA GLU A 100 4.14 -7.38 -11.69
C GLU A 100 2.90 -8.00 -11.04
N GLY A 101 2.03 -8.59 -11.87
CA GLY A 101 0.81 -9.25 -11.41
C GLY A 101 -0.31 -8.29 -11.02
N THR A 102 -1.35 -8.82 -10.39
CA THR A 102 -2.55 -8.06 -10.03
C THR A 102 -2.85 -8.22 -8.55
N GLU A 103 -3.04 -7.08 -7.86
CA GLU A 103 -3.56 -7.01 -6.50
C GLU A 103 -5.05 -6.64 -6.54
N HIS A 104 -5.92 -7.53 -6.05
CA HIS A 104 -7.36 -7.29 -6.03
C HIS A 104 -7.74 -6.56 -4.74
N ASN A 105 -8.16 -5.32 -4.88
CA ASN A 105 -8.57 -4.47 -3.78
C ASN A 105 -10.10 -4.37 -3.73
N THR A 106 -10.68 -4.46 -2.54
CA THR A 106 -12.08 -4.07 -2.31
C THR A 106 -12.09 -2.85 -1.41
N LEU A 107 -12.70 -1.75 -1.86
CA LEU A 107 -12.84 -0.53 -1.09
C LEU A 107 -14.18 -0.53 -0.35
N TYR A 108 -14.15 -0.04 0.89
CA TYR A 108 -15.29 -0.01 1.79
C TYR A 108 -15.54 1.40 2.31
N GLU A 109 -16.79 1.63 2.72
CA GLU A 109 -17.20 2.77 3.51
C GLU A 109 -17.69 2.28 4.87
N ARG A 110 -17.27 2.96 5.93
CA ARG A 110 -17.81 2.75 7.27
C ARG A 110 -19.11 3.52 7.43
N ILE A 111 -20.20 2.82 7.74
CA ILE A 111 -21.58 3.35 7.71
C ILE A 111 -22.23 3.47 9.09
N ASP A 112 -21.57 3.03 10.16
CA ASP A 112 -22.02 3.17 11.55
C ASP A 112 -21.65 4.51 12.19
N GLY A 113 -20.89 5.36 11.49
CA GLY A 113 -20.45 6.68 11.98
C GLY A 113 -19.32 6.64 13.02
N GLY A 114 -18.84 5.46 13.41
CA GLY A 114 -17.68 5.33 14.29
C GLY A 114 -16.35 5.65 13.59
N THR A 115 -15.34 6.04 14.36
CA THR A 115 -13.99 6.36 13.84
C THR A 115 -12.88 5.54 14.51
N GLY A 116 -13.20 4.81 15.58
CA GLY A 116 -12.24 4.03 16.37
C GLY A 116 -12.57 2.53 16.41
N PRO A 117 -11.86 1.76 17.26
CA PRO A 117 -12.17 0.35 17.51
C PRO A 117 -13.55 0.16 18.16
N GLY A 118 -14.08 -1.06 18.12
CA GLY A 118 -15.41 -1.41 18.63
C GLY A 118 -16.36 -1.85 17.52
N ALA A 119 -17.68 -1.73 17.74
CA ALA A 119 -18.66 -2.06 16.72
C ALA A 119 -18.40 -1.26 15.43
N ALA A 120 -18.44 -1.93 14.29
CA ALA A 120 -18.21 -1.33 12.98
C ALA A 120 -19.03 -2.02 11.90
N GLN A 121 -19.65 -1.24 11.03
CA GLN A 121 -20.37 -1.75 9.88
C GLN A 121 -19.78 -1.18 8.60
N LEU A 122 -19.38 -2.06 7.69
CA LEU A 122 -18.81 -1.68 6.41
C LEU A 122 -19.76 -2.02 5.27
N ARG A 123 -19.83 -1.10 4.30
CA ARG A 123 -20.46 -1.32 3.01
C ARG A 123 -19.39 -1.37 1.93
N VAL A 124 -19.45 -2.36 1.03
CA VAL A 124 -18.58 -2.38 -0.17
C VAL A 124 -18.93 -1.18 -1.05
N LEU A 125 -17.92 -0.38 -1.39
CA LEU A 125 -18.03 0.70 -2.36
C LEU A 125 -17.79 0.20 -3.78
N ARG A 126 -16.65 -0.45 -4.00
CA ARG A 126 -16.23 -0.96 -5.31
C ARG A 126 -15.02 -1.89 -5.19
N ALA A 127 -14.83 -2.72 -6.20
CA ALA A 127 -13.56 -3.42 -6.41
C ALA A 127 -12.61 -2.58 -7.28
N VAL A 128 -11.31 -2.76 -7.09
CA VAL A 128 -10.23 -2.15 -7.87
C VAL A 128 -9.15 -3.20 -8.08
N ASP A 129 -8.88 -3.53 -9.33
CA ASP A 129 -7.74 -4.37 -9.68
C ASP A 129 -6.54 -3.45 -9.94
N VAL A 130 -5.47 -3.66 -9.18
CA VAL A 130 -4.21 -2.93 -9.37
C VAL A 130 -3.27 -3.85 -10.15
N GLU A 131 -3.14 -3.57 -11.45
CA GLU A 131 -2.24 -4.26 -12.40
C GLU A 131 -1.27 -3.25 -13.06
N PRO A 132 -0.20 -3.69 -13.77
CA PRO A 132 0.80 -2.77 -14.32
C PRO A 132 0.15 -1.67 -15.17
N GLY A 133 0.55 -0.42 -14.94
CA GLY A 133 -0.05 0.78 -15.55
C GLY A 133 -1.26 1.35 -14.77
N SER A 134 -1.66 0.73 -13.66
CA SER A 134 -2.74 1.20 -12.79
C SER A 134 -2.33 1.27 -11.31
N GLY A 135 -3.21 1.80 -10.47
CA GLY A 135 -3.04 1.77 -9.03
C GLY A 135 -4.18 2.41 -8.25
N VAL A 136 -3.96 2.54 -6.95
CA VAL A 136 -4.96 3.07 -6.02
C VAL A 136 -4.33 4.08 -5.07
N ALA A 137 -5.07 5.15 -4.81
CA ALA A 137 -4.74 6.22 -3.87
C ALA A 137 -5.75 6.19 -2.72
N LEU A 138 -5.27 6.16 -1.49
CA LEU A 138 -6.06 5.96 -0.27
C LEU A 138 -5.75 7.07 0.74
N LEU A 139 -6.77 7.81 1.16
CA LEU A 139 -6.68 8.74 2.28
C LEU A 139 -6.54 7.99 3.63
N PRO A 140 -6.16 8.67 4.73
CA PRO A 140 -5.94 8.03 6.03
C PRO A 140 -7.04 7.09 6.52
N ASP A 141 -8.29 7.48 6.27
CA ASP A 141 -9.50 6.77 6.71
C ASP A 141 -10.12 5.90 5.62
N ASP A 142 -9.59 5.91 4.39
CA ASP A 142 -10.08 5.01 3.34
C ASP A 142 -9.78 3.55 3.76
N ILE A 143 -10.79 2.69 3.62
CA ILE A 143 -10.74 1.29 4.06
C ILE A 143 -10.68 0.39 2.84
N HIS A 144 -9.73 -0.55 2.84
CA HIS A 144 -9.66 -1.56 1.79
C HIS A 144 -9.25 -2.94 2.31
N SER A 145 -9.62 -3.98 1.58
CA SER A 145 -9.07 -5.32 1.73
C SER A 145 -8.26 -5.69 0.49
N VAL A 146 -7.31 -6.60 0.67
CA VAL A 146 -6.43 -7.07 -0.39
C VAL A 146 -6.52 -8.57 -0.52
N GLU A 147 -6.63 -9.06 -1.75
CA GLU A 147 -6.52 -10.46 -2.10
C GLU A 147 -5.53 -10.67 -3.24
N ILE A 148 -4.60 -11.59 -3.05
CA ILE A 148 -3.68 -12.02 -4.11
C ILE A 148 -4.16 -13.34 -4.67
N ARG A 149 -4.48 -13.37 -5.96
CA ARG A 149 -5.00 -14.55 -6.67
C ARG A 149 -3.95 -15.10 -7.65
N GLY A 150 -4.29 -16.20 -8.31
CA GLY A 150 -3.47 -16.81 -9.37
C GLY A 150 -2.41 -17.78 -8.84
N GLU A 151 -1.31 -17.92 -9.59
CA GLU A 151 -0.32 -18.99 -9.38
C GLU A 151 1.11 -18.49 -9.12
N ARG A 152 1.38 -17.20 -9.36
CA ARG A 152 2.73 -16.62 -9.23
C ARG A 152 2.74 -15.47 -8.23
N PRO A 153 3.87 -15.19 -7.57
CA PRO A 153 4.03 -14.00 -6.76
C PRO A 153 3.79 -12.72 -7.57
N ILE A 154 3.29 -11.69 -6.90
CA ILE A 154 3.12 -10.34 -7.44
C ILE A 154 4.10 -9.38 -6.76
N ARG A 155 4.38 -8.23 -7.39
CA ARG A 155 5.32 -7.20 -6.92
C ARG A 155 4.67 -5.84 -7.00
N HIS A 156 4.54 -5.15 -5.87
CA HIS A 156 3.80 -3.88 -5.78
C HIS A 156 4.59 -2.84 -4.99
N LEU A 157 4.63 -1.62 -5.51
CA LEU A 157 5.15 -0.46 -4.77
C LEU A 157 4.05 0.10 -3.88
N HIS A 158 4.36 0.30 -2.61
CA HIS A 158 3.47 0.95 -1.66
C HIS A 158 4.19 2.15 -1.06
N PHE A 159 3.65 3.34 -1.31
CA PHE A 159 4.18 4.60 -0.84
C PHE A 159 3.25 5.18 0.22
N TYR A 160 3.77 5.42 1.42
CA TYR A 160 3.02 5.89 2.56
C TYR A 160 3.52 7.25 3.04
N GLY A 161 2.61 8.04 3.60
CA GLY A 161 2.96 9.29 4.28
C GLY A 161 3.58 9.12 5.66
N LYS A 162 3.79 7.87 6.12
CA LYS A 162 4.58 7.50 7.30
C LYS A 162 5.08 6.07 7.18
N ALA A 163 6.15 5.72 7.87
CA ALA A 163 6.59 4.33 7.98
C ALA A 163 5.52 3.48 8.66
N LEU A 164 5.24 2.28 8.13
CA LEU A 164 4.26 1.34 8.67
C LEU A 164 4.56 0.97 10.13
N GLU A 165 5.84 0.95 10.50
CA GLU A 165 6.33 0.71 11.85
C GLU A 165 5.88 1.77 12.87
N ALA A 166 5.64 3.01 12.42
CA ALA A 166 5.18 4.12 13.26
C ALA A 166 3.64 4.19 13.38
N LEU A 167 2.91 3.36 12.63
CA LEU A 167 1.45 3.40 12.56
C LEU A 167 0.83 2.45 13.60
N THR A 168 0.65 2.92 14.83
CA THR A 168 0.15 2.11 15.95
C THR A 168 -1.38 2.03 16.03
N ASP A 169 -2.09 2.95 15.38
CA ASP A 169 -3.54 3.15 15.60
C ASP A 169 -4.39 2.71 14.40
N ARG A 170 -3.78 2.02 13.44
CA ARG A 170 -4.50 1.45 12.30
C ARG A 170 -5.59 0.50 12.79
N LEU A 171 -6.69 0.46 12.07
CA LEU A 171 -7.81 -0.43 12.33
C LEU A 171 -7.85 -1.54 11.28
N VAL A 172 -8.18 -2.74 11.73
CA VAL A 172 -8.62 -3.87 10.92
C VAL A 172 -10.07 -4.19 11.28
N PHE A 173 -10.87 -4.52 10.28
CA PHE A 173 -12.31 -4.74 10.43
C PHE A 173 -12.65 -6.21 10.16
N ASP A 174 -13.31 -6.83 11.12
CA ASP A 174 -13.89 -8.16 11.02
C ASP A 174 -15.34 -8.04 10.53
N LEU A 175 -15.58 -8.41 9.28
CA LEU A 175 -16.88 -8.31 8.64
C LEU A 175 -17.90 -9.29 9.24
N GLU A 176 -17.47 -10.43 9.75
CA GLU A 176 -18.36 -11.44 10.35
C GLU A 176 -18.82 -11.00 11.73
N ARG A 177 -17.89 -10.46 12.53
CA ARG A 177 -18.19 -9.98 13.88
C ARG A 177 -18.78 -8.57 13.91
N GLY A 178 -18.64 -7.81 12.83
CA GLY A 178 -19.04 -6.40 12.80
C GLY A 178 -18.22 -5.55 13.78
N GLU A 179 -16.90 -5.75 13.79
CA GLU A 179 -16.00 -5.17 14.79
C GLU A 179 -14.72 -4.61 14.15
N ALA A 180 -14.28 -3.43 14.59
CA ALA A 180 -12.98 -2.85 14.30
C ALA A 180 -12.02 -3.06 15.48
N LYS A 181 -10.78 -3.44 15.20
CA LYS A 181 -9.71 -3.61 16.20
C LYS A 181 -8.46 -2.88 15.75
N VAL A 182 -7.62 -2.51 16.71
CA VAL A 182 -6.28 -2.02 16.39
C VAL A 182 -5.50 -3.13 15.67
N MET A 183 -4.96 -2.80 14.50
CA MET A 183 -4.23 -3.69 13.64
C MET A 183 -2.80 -3.81 14.13
N THR A 184 -2.38 -5.04 14.43
CA THR A 184 -0.98 -5.33 14.75
C THR A 184 -0.20 -5.68 13.49
N MET A 185 0.98 -5.09 13.33
CA MET A 185 1.88 -5.44 12.22
C MET A 185 2.53 -6.80 12.45
N THR A 186 2.33 -7.73 11.52
CA THR A 186 2.83 -9.12 11.61
C THR A 186 3.96 -9.44 10.64
N VAL A 187 4.16 -8.59 9.63
CA VAL A 187 5.22 -8.75 8.62
C VAL A 187 6.35 -7.79 8.94
N LYS A 188 7.58 -8.31 9.09
CA LYS A 188 8.78 -7.50 9.29
C LYS A 188 9.28 -6.94 7.96
N THR A 189 9.72 -5.68 7.99
CA THR A 189 10.37 -5.03 6.87
C THR A 189 11.84 -5.47 6.77
N LYS A 190 12.29 -5.78 5.56
CA LYS A 190 13.69 -6.07 5.22
C LYS A 190 14.36 -4.76 4.78
N GLY A 191 15.54 -4.48 5.33
CA GLY A 191 16.40 -3.37 4.94
C GLY A 191 17.49 -3.81 3.97
#